data_AF-A0A7W1VWU6-F1
#
_entry.id   AF-A0A7W1VWU6-F1
#
_cell.length_a   1.000
_cell.length_b   1.000
_cell.length_c   1.000
_cell.angle_alpha   90.00
_cell.angle_beta   90.00
_cell.angle_gamma   90.00
#
_symmetry.space_group_name_H-M   'P 1'
#
loop_
_entity.id
_entity.type
_entity.pdbx_description
1 polymer ?
#
loop_
_entity_poly.entity_id
_entity_poly.type
_entity_poly.pdbx_seq_one_letter_code
_entity_poly.pdbx_strand_id
1 'polypeptide(L)'
;MKKLLIALLASASIQTAPAQITDFGDASRIVVQNAGRKKPLHTFASESLQTISGRRTLTDHETGKRMEAMEVMVSIWTGARDWEKVPLVLIADAGLKDELKLPRTERLFSFETLVAIPALGEMQEALMKKRGNKEALTPLENEAETVISRAELLSRILKRQSFTVVPDPNSSSGTWVTIPRARQHYDETTVAAISSSFKQFSDAYASGNAVEFKAKSASLREQLQGAAGGNYLSTAAINREVHYNQFHPFRWAWMLYLISFFVLLPKRGYRIGLAIFTAGLAMNLYGFVIRTWIAGRAPVTNMYESVIWVALGIAAFAFVFELIYKARVYALSAAPLAVLGLILADMLPSVLNPSIGPLPPVLRDNFWLVTHVLSITLGYSAFGLAMGLAHIILGKYLLKPNSVDEHSYIHHLLYRTLQIGVLLLAAGTILGGVWANYSWGRFWGWDPKETWALIALLLYIFAIHGKIAGWWGNFGMAVAAAISFNGILMAWYGVNFVLGKGLHSYGFGGGGVQWVALIVSIDLAFVLVCVIKKLRTPKTPVEISSLIETNV
;
A
#
# COMPACT_ATOMS: atom_id res chain seq x y z
N MET A 1 -34.65 -17.47 68.41
CA MET A 1 -33.86 -16.36 67.84
C MET A 1 -32.39 -16.68 68.12
N LYS A 2 -31.46 -16.91 67.19
CA LYS A 2 -31.32 -16.61 65.76
C LYS A 2 -30.61 -17.79 65.08
N LYS A 3 -31.38 -18.63 64.38
CA LYS A 3 -30.97 -19.31 63.15
C LYS A 3 -31.42 -18.38 62.03
N LEU A 4 -30.53 -17.59 61.45
CA LEU A 4 -30.65 -16.91 60.16
C LEU A 4 -29.33 -16.16 59.91
N LEU A 5 -28.79 -16.22 58.69
CA LEU A 5 -27.46 -15.78 58.24
C LEU A 5 -26.32 -16.82 58.32
N ILE A 6 -26.64 -18.07 57.98
CA ILE A 6 -25.74 -18.93 57.20
C ILE A 6 -26.39 -19.04 55.81
N ALA A 7 -26.23 -17.98 55.00
CA ALA A 7 -26.58 -17.91 53.57
C ALA A 7 -26.03 -16.59 53.04
N LEU A 8 -25.39 -16.61 51.86
CA LEU A 8 -24.66 -15.52 51.18
C LEU A 8 -23.21 -15.34 51.62
N LEU A 9 -22.34 -16.24 51.13
CA LEU A 9 -21.06 -15.92 50.47
C LEU A 9 -20.49 -17.26 49.94
N ALA A 10 -21.26 -17.87 49.04
CA ALA A 10 -20.80 -18.98 48.22
C ALA A 10 -20.54 -18.43 46.82
N SER A 11 -19.36 -18.77 46.29
CA SER A 11 -18.97 -18.68 44.88
C SER A 11 -19.11 -17.30 44.21
N ALA A 12 -18.19 -16.38 44.53
CA ALA A 12 -17.58 -15.63 43.44
C ALA A 12 -16.65 -16.63 42.72
N SER A 13 -17.21 -17.37 41.77
CA SER A 13 -16.42 -18.08 40.78
C SER A 13 -15.47 -17.07 40.17
N ILE A 14 -14.18 -17.21 40.45
CA ILE A 14 -13.12 -16.66 39.61
C ILE A 14 -13.44 -17.18 38.21
N GLN A 15 -14.04 -16.34 37.40
CA GLN A 15 -14.33 -16.62 36.01
C GLN A 15 -12.96 -16.65 35.34
N THR A 16 -12.37 -17.84 35.30
CA THR A 16 -11.22 -18.16 34.47
C THR A 16 -11.53 -17.56 33.10
N ALA A 17 -10.65 -16.69 32.59
CA ALA A 17 -10.81 -16.04 31.31
C ALA A 17 -11.32 -17.08 30.29
N PRO A 18 -12.45 -16.82 29.61
CA PRO A 18 -13.07 -17.82 28.73
C PRO A 18 -12.03 -18.33 27.74
N ALA A 19 -12.06 -19.65 27.49
CA ALA A 19 -11.18 -20.29 26.51
C ALA A 19 -11.22 -19.46 25.21
N GLN A 20 -10.07 -18.94 24.80
CA GLN A 20 -10.08 -17.83 23.87
C GLN A 20 -10.31 -18.33 22.45
N ILE A 21 -11.36 -17.84 21.81
CA ILE A 21 -11.68 -18.20 20.42
C ILE A 21 -10.58 -17.69 19.50
N THR A 22 -9.88 -18.61 18.85
CA THR A 22 -8.83 -18.30 17.86
C THR A 22 -9.24 -18.63 16.42
N ASP A 23 -10.22 -19.51 16.24
CA ASP A 23 -10.77 -19.86 14.91
C ASP A 23 -11.98 -18.98 14.59
N PHE A 24 -11.77 -18.02 13.69
CA PHE A 24 -12.81 -17.15 13.16
C PHE A 24 -13.26 -17.57 11.75
N GLY A 25 -12.97 -18.79 11.30
CA GLY A 25 -13.18 -19.24 9.92
C GLY A 25 -14.56 -18.85 9.34
N ASP A 26 -15.64 -19.25 9.97
CA ASP A 26 -17.00 -18.93 9.48
C ASP A 26 -17.36 -17.45 9.65
N ALA A 27 -16.99 -16.84 10.78
CA ALA A 27 -17.22 -15.43 11.04
C ALA A 27 -16.49 -14.53 10.02
N SER A 28 -15.27 -14.89 9.62
CA SER A 28 -14.42 -14.16 8.67
C SER A 28 -15.05 -14.03 7.28
N ARG A 29 -16.01 -14.92 6.97
CA ARG A 29 -16.73 -15.01 5.69
C ARG A 29 -18.11 -14.34 5.71
N ILE A 30 -18.54 -13.77 6.84
CA ILE A 30 -19.71 -12.89 6.89
C ILE A 30 -19.42 -11.68 6.01
N VAL A 31 -20.36 -11.26 5.19
CA VAL A 31 -20.17 -10.08 4.32
C VAL A 31 -20.59 -8.82 5.07
N VAL A 32 -19.78 -7.78 4.94
CA VAL A 32 -20.06 -6.43 5.43
C VAL A 32 -20.01 -5.48 4.25
N GLN A 33 -20.93 -4.54 4.16
CA GLN A 33 -20.76 -3.40 3.27
C GLN A 33 -20.00 -2.29 3.98
N ASN A 34 -18.96 -1.73 3.36
CA ASN A 34 -18.25 -0.59 3.92
C ASN A 34 -17.80 0.34 2.80
N ALA A 35 -18.08 1.64 2.94
CA ALA A 35 -17.86 2.65 1.91
C ALA A 35 -18.42 2.24 0.53
N GLY A 36 -19.61 1.63 0.52
CA GLY A 36 -20.30 1.14 -0.69
C GLY A 36 -19.83 -0.22 -1.21
N ARG A 37 -18.65 -0.73 -0.79
CA ARG A 37 -18.14 -2.04 -1.23
C ARG A 37 -18.55 -3.15 -0.27
N LYS A 38 -19.14 -4.21 -0.82
CA LYS A 38 -19.37 -5.48 -0.11
C LYS A 38 -18.03 -6.23 -0.03
N LYS A 39 -17.63 -6.66 1.17
CA LYS A 39 -16.36 -7.37 1.41
C LYS A 39 -16.51 -8.35 2.58
N PRO A 40 -15.67 -9.39 2.68
CA PRO A 40 -15.66 -10.26 3.85
C PRO A 40 -15.34 -9.50 5.14
N LEU A 41 -15.89 -9.96 6.27
CA LEU A 41 -15.63 -9.41 7.60
C LEU A 41 -14.14 -9.47 7.93
N HIS A 42 -13.43 -10.49 7.44
CA HIS A 42 -11.97 -10.57 7.49
C HIS A 42 -11.27 -9.32 6.92
N THR A 43 -11.66 -8.91 5.71
CA THR A 43 -11.10 -7.73 5.05
C THR A 43 -11.47 -6.49 5.84
N PHE A 44 -12.75 -6.32 6.18
CA PHE A 44 -13.22 -5.17 6.94
C PHE A 44 -12.47 -5.02 8.27
N ALA A 45 -12.30 -6.11 9.01
CA ALA A 45 -11.59 -6.13 10.29
C ALA A 45 -10.13 -5.71 10.11
N SER A 46 -9.44 -6.32 9.13
CA SER A 46 -8.04 -6.04 8.84
C SER A 46 -7.82 -4.59 8.40
N GLU A 47 -8.64 -4.09 7.47
CA GLU A 47 -8.56 -2.70 6.97
C GLU A 47 -8.88 -1.68 8.07
N SER A 48 -9.90 -1.94 8.89
CA SER A 48 -10.32 -1.03 9.96
C SER A 48 -9.28 -0.94 11.06
N LEU A 49 -8.79 -2.07 11.57
CA LEU A 49 -7.75 -2.06 12.61
C LEU A 49 -6.45 -1.44 12.09
N GLN A 50 -6.09 -1.72 10.84
CA GLN A 50 -4.93 -1.11 10.17
C GLN A 50 -5.07 0.40 10.01
N THR A 51 -6.26 0.89 9.67
CA THR A 51 -6.51 2.32 9.54
C THR A 51 -6.39 3.02 10.89
N ILE A 52 -6.98 2.43 11.94
CA ILE A 52 -7.05 3.00 13.29
C ILE A 52 -5.69 2.93 14.01
N SER A 53 -5.05 1.76 14.03
CA SER A 53 -3.83 1.49 14.82
C SER A 53 -2.53 1.49 14.01
N GLY A 54 -2.61 1.54 12.67
CA GLY A 54 -1.48 1.38 11.77
C GLY A 54 -1.01 -0.07 11.58
N ARG A 55 -1.61 -1.04 12.29
CA ARG A 55 -1.23 -2.47 12.24
C ARG A 55 -2.47 -3.35 12.09
N ARG A 56 -2.27 -4.58 11.58
CA ARG A 56 -3.33 -5.59 11.48
C ARG A 56 -3.49 -6.44 12.74
N THR A 57 -2.64 -6.23 13.73
CA THR A 57 -2.69 -6.89 15.04
C THR A 57 -2.49 -5.86 16.14
N LEU A 58 -3.15 -6.08 17.26
CA LEU A 58 -3.03 -5.25 18.45
C LEU A 58 -2.30 -6.05 19.53
N THR A 59 -1.40 -5.40 20.26
CA THR A 59 -0.90 -5.96 21.52
C THR A 59 -1.68 -5.29 22.64
N ASP A 60 -2.43 -6.08 23.39
CA ASP A 60 -3.17 -5.60 24.55
C ASP A 60 -2.17 -5.23 25.66
N HIS A 61 -2.21 -3.98 26.11
CA HIS A 61 -1.30 -3.49 27.13
C HIS A 61 -1.58 -4.08 28.53
N GLU A 62 -2.81 -4.51 28.80
CA GLU A 62 -3.19 -5.07 30.10
C GLU A 62 -2.77 -6.54 30.21
N THR A 63 -2.95 -7.30 29.13
CA THR A 63 -2.70 -8.76 29.12
C THR A 63 -1.38 -9.15 28.45
N GLY A 64 -0.72 -8.21 27.74
CA GLY A 64 0.44 -8.48 26.89
C GLY A 64 0.11 -9.34 25.64
N LYS A 65 -1.16 -9.73 25.45
CA LYS A 65 -1.55 -10.66 24.41
C LYS A 65 -1.60 -9.96 23.05
N ARG A 66 -1.06 -10.64 22.02
CA ARG A 66 -1.30 -10.27 20.63
C ARG A 66 -2.68 -10.75 20.16
N MET A 67 -3.51 -9.81 19.72
CA MET A 67 -4.85 -10.03 19.17
C MET A 67 -4.84 -9.76 17.65
N GLU A 68 -5.46 -10.66 16.90
CA GLU A 68 -5.66 -10.50 15.46
C GLU A 68 -6.85 -9.55 15.19
N ALA A 69 -6.89 -8.94 13.99
CA ALA A 69 -7.95 -8.00 13.64
C ALA A 69 -9.37 -8.56 13.80
N MET A 70 -9.56 -9.85 13.47
CA MET A 70 -10.85 -10.53 13.66
C MET A 70 -11.27 -10.60 15.13
N GLU A 71 -10.34 -10.88 16.03
CA GLU A 71 -10.61 -10.97 17.46
C GLU A 71 -11.05 -9.60 18.00
N VAL A 72 -10.32 -8.54 17.66
CA VAL A 72 -10.65 -7.16 18.05
C VAL A 72 -12.04 -6.77 17.51
N MET A 73 -12.28 -6.99 16.21
CA MET A 73 -13.48 -6.51 15.56
C MET A 73 -14.74 -7.28 15.98
N VAL A 74 -14.64 -8.60 16.17
CA VAL A 74 -15.74 -9.41 16.72
C VAL A 74 -16.00 -9.04 18.17
N SER A 75 -14.96 -8.83 18.99
CA SER A 75 -15.12 -8.38 20.38
C SER A 75 -15.85 -7.03 20.49
N ILE A 76 -15.54 -6.07 19.61
CA ILE A 76 -16.28 -4.80 19.55
C ILE A 76 -17.73 -5.04 19.11
N TRP A 77 -17.94 -5.87 18.09
CA TRP A 77 -19.28 -6.11 17.53
C TRP A 77 -20.22 -6.76 18.57
N THR A 78 -19.73 -7.75 19.31
CA THR A 78 -20.46 -8.45 20.37
C THR A 78 -20.53 -7.65 21.68
N GLY A 79 -19.69 -6.63 21.85
CA GLY A 79 -19.62 -5.85 23.10
C GLY A 79 -18.96 -6.61 24.25
N ALA A 80 -18.04 -7.52 23.95
CA ALA A 80 -17.40 -8.38 24.96
C ALA A 80 -16.43 -7.65 25.89
N ARG A 81 -15.96 -6.45 25.51
CA ARG A 81 -15.05 -5.60 26.28
C ARG A 81 -15.39 -4.14 26.06
N ASP A 82 -15.09 -3.30 27.05
CA ASP A 82 -15.07 -1.85 26.88
C ASP A 82 -13.81 -1.42 26.09
N TRP A 83 -14.01 -1.16 24.80
CA TRP A 83 -12.96 -0.77 23.88
C TRP A 83 -12.70 0.74 23.84
N GLU A 84 -13.50 1.56 24.54
CA GLU A 84 -13.28 3.03 24.60
C GLU A 84 -12.01 3.40 25.35
N LYS A 85 -11.64 2.57 26.35
CA LYS A 85 -10.45 2.71 27.20
C LYS A 85 -9.19 2.11 26.60
N VAL A 86 -9.32 1.20 25.64
CA VAL A 86 -8.17 0.50 25.07
C VAL A 86 -7.41 1.43 24.11
N PRO A 87 -6.08 1.61 24.27
CA PRO A 87 -5.27 2.40 23.35
C PRO A 87 -5.27 1.78 21.94
N LEU A 88 -5.94 2.45 21.00
CA LEU A 88 -6.16 1.94 19.64
C LEU A 88 -5.75 2.94 18.56
N VAL A 89 -5.97 4.24 18.79
CA VAL A 89 -5.82 5.27 17.77
C VAL A 89 -4.36 5.67 17.66
N LEU A 90 -3.78 5.46 16.48
CA LEU A 90 -2.39 5.83 16.18
C LEU A 90 -2.24 7.34 16.06
N ILE A 91 -1.32 7.90 16.85
CA ILE A 91 -0.76 9.24 16.67
C ILE A 91 0.75 9.07 16.53
N ALA A 92 1.25 9.25 15.30
CA ALA A 92 2.66 9.05 14.99
C ALA A 92 3.47 10.35 15.12
N ASP A 93 2.90 11.47 14.69
CA ASP A 93 3.58 12.76 14.64
C ASP A 93 3.87 13.31 16.04
N ALA A 94 5.11 13.76 16.27
CA ALA A 94 5.53 14.28 17.56
C ALA A 94 5.00 15.70 17.81
N GLY A 95 4.91 16.53 16.76
CA GLY A 95 4.41 17.90 16.87
C GLY A 95 2.94 17.94 17.25
N LEU A 96 2.13 17.04 16.68
CA LEU A 96 0.73 16.89 17.06
C LEU A 96 0.58 16.40 18.51
N LYS A 97 1.47 15.51 18.97
CA LYS A 97 1.45 15.10 20.39
C LYS A 97 1.79 16.26 21.31
N ASP A 98 2.77 17.10 20.95
CA ASP A 98 3.12 18.28 21.74
C ASP A 98 1.95 19.24 21.85
N GLU A 99 1.28 19.53 20.73
CA GLU A 99 0.12 20.42 20.66
C GLU A 99 -1.06 19.88 21.48
N LEU A 100 -1.30 18.57 21.41
CA LEU A 100 -2.34 17.89 22.20
C LEU A 100 -1.91 17.57 23.65
N LYS A 101 -0.68 17.93 24.05
CA LYS A 101 -0.09 17.63 25.37
C LYS A 101 -0.07 16.13 25.71
N LEU A 102 0.16 15.29 24.71
CA LEU A 102 0.24 13.84 24.83
C LEU A 102 1.69 13.35 25.01
N PRO A 103 1.92 12.22 25.73
CA PRO A 103 3.24 11.60 25.85
C PRO A 103 3.86 11.25 24.49
N ARG A 104 5.10 11.67 24.24
CA ARG A 104 5.81 11.37 22.98
C ARG A 104 6.14 9.88 22.81
N THR A 105 6.37 9.17 23.92
CA THR A 105 6.77 7.75 23.97
C THR A 105 5.64 6.82 23.52
N GLU A 106 4.40 7.20 23.78
CA GLU A 106 3.22 6.43 23.42
C GLU A 106 2.82 6.68 21.96
N ARG A 107 2.38 5.63 21.26
CA ARG A 107 1.95 5.71 19.87
C ARG A 107 0.46 5.53 19.70
N LEU A 108 -0.19 4.82 20.61
CA LEU A 108 -1.61 4.51 20.57
C LEU A 108 -2.28 5.20 21.75
N PHE A 109 -3.43 5.81 21.50
CA PHE A 109 -4.23 6.49 22.51
C PHE A 109 -5.66 5.93 22.48
N SER A 110 -6.34 5.95 23.63
CA SER A 110 -7.71 5.47 23.75
C SER A 110 -8.69 6.48 23.16
N PHE A 111 -9.89 6.01 22.77
CA PHE A 111 -10.91 6.90 22.25
C PHE A 111 -11.38 7.89 23.33
N GLU A 112 -11.54 7.41 24.56
CA GLU A 112 -11.92 8.22 25.71
C GLU A 112 -10.92 9.37 25.96
N THR A 113 -9.61 9.07 25.96
CA THR A 113 -8.58 10.10 26.13
C THR A 113 -8.64 11.14 25.02
N LEU A 114 -8.84 10.74 23.76
CA LEU A 114 -8.83 11.68 22.64
C LEU A 114 -10.05 12.60 22.61
N VAL A 115 -11.24 12.08 22.89
CA VAL A 115 -12.46 12.90 22.93
C VAL A 115 -12.44 13.87 24.11
N ALA A 116 -11.73 13.55 25.18
CA ALA A 116 -11.56 14.44 26.32
C ALA A 116 -10.63 15.63 26.06
N ILE A 117 -9.92 15.70 24.92
CA ILE A 117 -8.98 16.80 24.60
C ILE A 117 -9.71 17.90 23.81
N PRO A 118 -9.96 19.09 24.39
CA PRO A 118 -10.70 20.16 23.71
C PRO A 118 -9.98 20.64 22.44
N ALA A 119 -8.65 20.71 22.47
CA ALA A 119 -7.83 21.14 21.34
C ALA A 119 -8.06 20.28 20.09
N LEU A 120 -8.33 18.98 20.24
CA LEU A 120 -8.62 18.11 19.09
C LEU A 120 -9.96 18.45 18.45
N GLY A 121 -10.97 18.81 19.26
CA GLY A 121 -12.27 19.29 18.78
C GLY A 121 -12.16 20.65 18.08
N GLU A 122 -11.40 21.60 18.65
CA GLU A 122 -11.14 22.90 18.03
C GLU A 122 -10.42 22.75 16.68
N MET A 123 -9.44 21.85 16.58
CA MET A 123 -8.78 21.52 15.32
C MET A 123 -9.78 20.94 14.30
N GLN A 124 -10.68 20.05 14.71
CA GLN A 124 -11.70 19.49 13.81
C GLN A 124 -12.58 20.59 13.21
N GLU A 125 -13.05 21.54 14.03
CA GLU A 125 -13.86 22.66 13.55
C GLU A 125 -13.08 23.57 12.58
N ALA A 126 -11.82 23.90 12.92
CA ALA A 126 -10.96 24.69 12.06
C ALA A 126 -10.69 24.01 10.70
N LEU A 127 -10.42 22.70 10.72
CA LEU A 127 -10.22 21.88 9.53
C LEU A 127 -11.47 21.86 8.64
N MET A 128 -12.65 21.66 9.23
CA MET A 128 -13.92 21.68 8.49
C MET A 128 -14.15 23.02 7.79
N LYS A 129 -13.84 24.14 8.45
CA LYS A 129 -13.92 25.49 7.85
C LYS A 129 -12.94 25.66 6.69
N LYS A 130 -11.66 25.29 6.88
CA LYS A 130 -10.63 25.37 5.83
C LYS A 130 -10.98 24.50 4.62
N ARG A 131 -11.51 23.30 4.84
CA ARG A 131 -11.98 22.40 3.78
C ARG A 131 -13.16 23.00 3.02
N GLY A 132 -14.11 23.63 3.71
CA GLY A 132 -15.20 24.40 3.07
C GLY A 132 -14.68 25.52 2.17
N ASN A 133 -13.62 26.20 2.58
CA ASN A 133 -12.97 27.26 1.83
C ASN A 133 -11.96 26.78 0.76
N LYS A 134 -11.72 25.47 0.64
CA LYS A 134 -10.71 24.86 -0.24
C LYS A 134 -9.27 25.37 0.03
N GLU A 135 -8.98 25.70 1.28
CA GLU A 135 -7.64 26.12 1.71
C GLU A 135 -6.68 24.93 1.81
N ALA A 136 -5.39 25.20 1.56
CA ALA A 136 -4.34 24.20 1.76
C ALA A 136 -4.04 24.03 3.25
N LEU A 137 -3.91 22.78 3.69
CA LEU A 137 -3.55 22.46 5.07
C LEU A 137 -2.03 22.47 5.26
N THR A 138 -1.61 22.91 6.44
CA THR A 138 -0.24 22.74 6.93
C THR A 138 0.07 21.25 7.20
N PRO A 139 1.34 20.84 7.32
CA PRO A 139 1.69 19.46 7.67
C PRO A 139 1.03 18.98 8.98
N LEU A 140 1.04 19.82 10.02
CA LEU A 140 0.41 19.52 11.31
C LEU A 140 -1.11 19.31 11.17
N GLU A 141 -1.78 20.15 10.38
CA GLU A 141 -3.21 20.04 10.10
C GLU A 141 -3.58 18.77 9.32
N ASN A 142 -2.75 18.34 8.37
CA ASN A 142 -2.94 17.06 7.67
C ASN A 142 -2.81 15.87 8.63
N GLU A 143 -1.87 15.93 9.58
CA GLU A 143 -1.73 14.91 10.62
C GLU A 143 -2.93 14.91 11.57
N ALA A 144 -3.42 16.09 11.99
CA ALA A 144 -4.61 16.22 12.82
C ALA A 144 -5.85 15.65 12.11
N GLU A 145 -6.07 15.99 10.83
CA GLU A 145 -7.17 15.44 10.00
C GLU A 145 -7.11 13.91 9.94
N THR A 146 -5.91 13.35 9.79
CA THR A 146 -5.71 11.89 9.78
C THR A 146 -6.10 11.25 11.11
N VAL A 147 -5.70 11.84 12.24
CA VAL A 147 -6.05 11.34 13.59
C VAL A 147 -7.55 11.46 13.86
N ILE A 148 -8.17 12.58 13.48
CA ILE A 148 -9.61 12.79 13.61
C ILE A 148 -10.37 11.75 12.79
N SER A 149 -9.99 11.50 11.54
CA SER A 149 -10.62 10.49 10.69
C SER A 149 -10.52 9.07 11.29
N ARG A 150 -9.39 8.74 11.93
CA ARG A 150 -9.24 7.48 12.68
C ARG A 150 -10.19 7.40 13.87
N ALA A 151 -10.29 8.47 14.66
CA ALA A 151 -11.17 8.54 15.82
C ALA A 151 -12.66 8.44 15.40
N GLU A 152 -13.05 9.10 14.31
CA GLU A 152 -14.40 8.99 13.74
C GLU A 152 -14.72 7.58 13.27
N LEU A 153 -13.78 6.92 12.58
CA LEU A 153 -13.94 5.53 12.15
C LEU A 153 -14.11 4.62 13.37
N LEU A 154 -13.27 4.76 14.39
CA LEU A 154 -13.38 4.00 15.63
C LEU A 154 -14.71 4.28 16.33
N SER A 155 -15.15 5.54 16.41
CA SER A 155 -16.45 5.89 17.00
C SER A 155 -17.62 5.19 16.31
N ARG A 156 -17.63 5.14 14.97
CA ARG A 156 -18.66 4.41 14.21
C ARG A 156 -18.62 2.91 14.47
N ILE A 157 -17.43 2.34 14.66
CA ILE A 157 -17.24 0.90 14.96
C ILE A 157 -17.69 0.57 16.39
N LEU A 158 -17.30 1.37 17.39
CA LEU A 158 -17.71 1.23 18.79
C LEU A 158 -19.23 1.34 18.96
N LYS A 159 -19.85 2.27 18.23
CA LYS A 159 -21.32 2.41 18.14
C LYS A 159 -21.99 1.32 17.30
N ARG A 160 -21.22 0.36 16.77
CA ARG A 160 -21.65 -0.76 15.92
C ARG A 160 -22.32 -0.35 14.60
N GLN A 161 -22.12 0.90 14.17
CA GLN A 161 -22.73 1.48 12.97
C GLN A 161 -22.02 1.05 11.68
N SER A 162 -20.78 0.56 11.77
CA SER A 162 -20.01 0.09 10.61
C SER A 162 -20.27 -1.38 10.25
N PHE A 163 -20.98 -2.14 11.09
CA PHE A 163 -21.34 -3.54 10.84
C PHE A 163 -22.65 -3.64 10.06
N THR A 164 -22.66 -3.08 8.85
CA THR A 164 -23.81 -3.18 7.93
C THR A 164 -23.76 -4.51 7.19
N VAL A 165 -24.52 -5.48 7.68
CA VAL A 165 -24.50 -6.91 7.25
C VAL A 165 -25.83 -7.38 6.66
N VAL A 166 -26.91 -6.59 6.79
CA VAL A 166 -28.24 -6.92 6.29
C VAL A 166 -28.53 -6.04 5.07
N PRO A 167 -28.88 -6.57 3.90
CA PRO A 167 -29.21 -5.74 2.74
C PRO A 167 -30.48 -4.93 2.97
N ASP A 168 -30.60 -3.76 2.34
CA ASP A 168 -31.87 -3.06 2.22
C ASP A 168 -32.56 -3.48 0.91
N PRO A 169 -33.69 -4.22 0.96
CA PRO A 169 -34.42 -4.64 -0.24
C PRO A 169 -34.98 -3.47 -1.05
N ASN A 170 -35.21 -2.31 -0.43
CA ASN A 170 -35.78 -1.12 -1.07
C ASN A 170 -34.72 -0.21 -1.68
N SER A 171 -33.43 -0.49 -1.48
CA SER A 171 -32.34 0.35 -1.94
C SER A 171 -32.00 0.06 -3.40
N SER A 172 -32.29 1.00 -4.30
CA SER A 172 -31.85 0.96 -5.70
C SER A 172 -30.32 0.91 -5.87
N SER A 173 -29.59 1.49 -4.91
CA SER A 173 -28.12 1.48 -4.83
C SER A 173 -27.53 0.23 -4.16
N GLY A 174 -28.35 -0.73 -3.70
CA GLY A 174 -27.90 -1.95 -3.04
C GLY A 174 -27.20 -1.72 -1.70
N THR A 175 -27.66 -0.75 -0.91
CA THR A 175 -27.14 -0.44 0.43
C THR A 175 -27.53 -1.50 1.44
N TRP A 176 -26.69 -1.65 2.46
CA TRP A 176 -26.84 -2.58 3.56
C TRP A 176 -26.92 -1.77 4.85
N VAL A 177 -27.68 -2.30 5.82
CA VAL A 177 -27.94 -1.71 7.12
C VAL A 177 -27.44 -2.61 8.24
N THR A 178 -27.33 -2.04 9.43
CA THR A 178 -27.00 -2.78 10.65
C THR A 178 -28.20 -3.61 11.10
N ILE A 179 -27.96 -4.70 11.84
CA ILE A 179 -29.03 -5.57 12.38
C ILE A 179 -30.16 -4.78 13.08
N PRO A 180 -29.88 -3.80 13.99
CA PRO A 180 -30.96 -3.04 14.63
C PRO A 180 -31.80 -2.18 13.68
N ARG A 181 -31.23 -1.79 12.53
CA ARG A 181 -31.93 -1.00 11.50
C ARG A 181 -32.70 -1.89 10.51
N ALA A 182 -32.45 -3.21 10.48
CA ALA A 182 -33.18 -4.13 9.62
C ALA A 182 -34.71 -4.08 9.83
N ARG A 183 -35.16 -3.75 11.06
CA ARG A 183 -36.58 -3.53 11.41
C ARG A 183 -37.29 -2.46 10.58
N GLN A 184 -36.56 -1.57 9.92
CA GLN A 184 -37.12 -0.53 9.05
C GLN A 184 -37.43 -1.06 7.65
N HIS A 185 -36.91 -2.24 7.28
CA HIS A 185 -36.91 -2.74 5.91
C HIS A 185 -37.45 -4.17 5.75
N TYR A 186 -37.52 -4.93 6.86
CA TYR A 186 -38.00 -6.31 6.89
C TYR A 186 -39.15 -6.48 7.88
N ASP A 187 -39.92 -7.55 7.70
CA ASP A 187 -40.95 -7.98 8.61
C ASP A 187 -40.38 -8.48 9.95
N GLU A 188 -41.22 -8.50 10.98
CA GLU A 188 -40.80 -8.83 12.34
C GLU A 188 -40.24 -10.25 12.46
N THR A 189 -40.72 -11.21 11.66
CA THR A 189 -40.25 -12.60 11.74
C THR A 189 -38.80 -12.73 11.25
N THR A 190 -38.48 -12.10 10.12
CA THR A 190 -37.11 -12.07 9.57
C THR A 190 -36.15 -11.34 10.50
N VAL A 191 -36.58 -10.21 11.06
CA VAL A 191 -35.78 -9.41 12.00
C VAL A 191 -35.52 -10.18 13.29
N ALA A 192 -36.52 -10.88 13.83
CA ALA A 192 -36.38 -11.72 15.01
C ALA A 192 -35.42 -12.89 14.77
N ALA A 193 -35.49 -13.54 13.59
CA ALA A 193 -34.59 -14.62 13.22
C ALA A 193 -33.12 -14.15 13.13
N ILE A 194 -32.86 -13.04 12.43
CA ILE A 194 -31.51 -12.45 12.33
C ILE A 194 -30.99 -12.03 13.71
N SER A 195 -31.82 -11.34 14.50
CA SER A 195 -31.43 -10.85 15.83
C SER A 195 -31.15 -12.01 16.80
N SER A 196 -31.97 -13.06 16.76
CA SER A 196 -31.75 -14.29 17.54
C SER A 196 -30.47 -15.00 17.14
N SER A 197 -30.20 -15.14 15.84
CA SER A 197 -28.96 -15.75 15.35
C SER A 197 -27.72 -14.94 15.75
N PHE A 198 -27.79 -13.61 15.66
CA PHE A 198 -26.71 -12.74 16.13
C PHE A 198 -26.50 -12.81 17.64
N LYS A 199 -27.58 -12.90 18.42
CA LYS A 199 -27.49 -13.11 19.87
C LYS A 199 -26.78 -14.42 20.20
N GLN A 200 -27.15 -15.52 19.54
CA GLN A 200 -26.48 -16.83 19.74
C GLN A 200 -25.00 -16.77 19.34
N PHE A 201 -24.66 -16.07 18.26
CA PHE A 201 -23.27 -15.81 17.88
C PHE A 201 -22.50 -15.04 18.98
N SER A 202 -23.13 -14.00 19.53
CA SER A 202 -22.56 -13.18 20.61
C SER A 202 -22.37 -13.97 21.91
N ASP A 203 -23.38 -14.73 22.31
CA ASP A 203 -23.37 -15.55 23.53
C ASP A 203 -22.30 -16.67 23.41
N ALA A 204 -22.18 -17.30 22.24
CA ALA A 204 -21.14 -18.28 21.96
C ALA A 204 -19.72 -17.67 21.95
N TYR A 205 -19.58 -16.41 21.53
CA TYR A 205 -18.31 -15.69 21.65
C TYR A 205 -17.96 -15.42 23.12
N ALA A 206 -18.92 -14.95 23.90
CA ALA A 206 -18.74 -14.64 25.32
C ALA A 206 -18.44 -15.88 26.17
N SER A 207 -18.97 -17.06 25.80
CA SER A 207 -18.72 -18.32 26.51
C SER A 207 -17.30 -18.87 26.30
N GLY A 208 -16.59 -18.43 25.25
CA GLY A 208 -15.29 -18.99 24.86
C GLY A 208 -15.35 -20.38 24.25
N ASN A 209 -16.55 -20.89 23.94
CA ASN A 209 -16.69 -22.22 23.35
C ASN A 209 -16.44 -22.15 21.83
N ALA A 210 -15.22 -22.50 21.39
CA ALA A 210 -14.83 -22.43 19.98
C ALA A 210 -15.71 -23.27 19.04
N VAL A 211 -16.17 -24.45 19.49
CA VAL A 211 -17.04 -25.33 18.69
C VAL A 211 -18.40 -24.69 18.48
N GLU A 212 -18.98 -24.18 19.57
CA GLU A 212 -20.26 -23.48 19.53
C GLU A 212 -20.16 -22.20 18.71
N PHE A 213 -19.11 -21.40 18.91
CA PHE A 213 -18.88 -20.17 18.16
C PHE A 213 -18.79 -20.43 16.66
N LYS A 214 -18.08 -21.48 16.23
CA LYS A 214 -18.03 -21.88 14.82
C LYS A 214 -19.41 -22.22 14.28
N ALA A 215 -20.18 -23.05 15.00
CA ALA A 215 -21.54 -23.43 14.60
C ALA A 215 -22.49 -22.22 14.52
N LYS A 216 -22.46 -21.32 15.51
CA LYS A 216 -23.29 -20.11 15.52
C LYS A 216 -22.85 -19.06 14.50
N SER A 217 -21.56 -18.99 14.19
CA SER A 217 -21.03 -18.17 13.09
C SER A 217 -21.54 -18.64 11.73
N ALA A 218 -21.57 -19.95 11.50
CA ALA A 218 -22.12 -20.53 10.27
C ALA A 218 -23.63 -20.25 10.15
N SER A 219 -24.39 -20.46 11.23
CA SER A 219 -25.83 -20.16 11.25
C SER A 219 -26.14 -18.69 10.99
N LEU A 220 -25.39 -17.76 11.60
CA LEU A 220 -25.55 -16.32 11.33
C LEU A 220 -25.24 -15.99 9.87
N ARG A 221 -24.17 -16.56 9.31
CA ARG A 221 -23.80 -16.37 7.90
C ARG A 221 -24.89 -16.87 6.96
N GLU A 222 -25.46 -18.05 7.21
CA GLU A 222 -26.56 -18.62 6.43
C GLU A 222 -27.81 -17.75 6.51
N GLN A 223 -28.17 -17.26 7.70
CA GLN A 223 -29.32 -16.38 7.90
C GLN A 223 -29.17 -15.06 7.13
N LEU A 224 -27.98 -14.44 7.19
CA LEU A 224 -27.69 -13.21 6.46
C LEU A 224 -27.65 -13.43 4.95
N GLN A 225 -27.09 -14.55 4.50
CA GLN A 225 -27.07 -14.92 3.09
C GLN A 225 -28.49 -15.18 2.55
N GLY A 226 -29.34 -15.86 3.33
CA GLY A 226 -30.74 -16.08 3.01
C GLY A 226 -31.51 -14.77 2.86
N ALA A 227 -31.33 -13.84 3.79
CA ALA A 227 -31.95 -12.51 3.73
C ALA A 227 -31.48 -11.64 2.55
N ALA A 228 -30.27 -11.91 2.03
CA ALA A 228 -29.68 -11.19 0.92
C ALA A 228 -30.00 -11.74 -0.47
N GLY A 229 -30.36 -13.02 -0.56
CA GLY A 229 -30.61 -13.70 -1.83
C GLY A 229 -29.46 -13.52 -2.83
N GLY A 230 -29.79 -13.23 -4.10
CA GLY A 230 -28.81 -13.06 -5.18
C GLY A 230 -27.87 -11.85 -5.03
N ASN A 231 -28.14 -10.93 -4.10
CA ASN A 231 -27.32 -9.74 -3.86
C ASN A 231 -26.14 -9.99 -2.90
N TYR A 232 -26.02 -11.19 -2.36
CA TYR A 232 -24.88 -11.63 -1.53
C TYR A 232 -23.65 -11.94 -2.39
N LEU A 233 -22.44 -11.72 -1.84
CA LEU A 233 -21.21 -12.12 -2.53
C LEU A 233 -21.18 -13.64 -2.69
N SER A 234 -20.75 -14.13 -3.86
CA SER A 234 -20.60 -15.57 -4.06
C SER A 234 -19.53 -16.15 -3.12
N THR A 235 -19.74 -17.39 -2.68
CA THR A 235 -18.79 -18.10 -1.80
C THR A 235 -17.37 -18.12 -2.39
N ALA A 236 -17.26 -18.24 -3.72
CA ALA A 236 -15.98 -18.18 -4.43
C ALA A 236 -15.30 -16.81 -4.31
N ALA A 237 -16.05 -15.71 -4.43
CA ALA A 237 -15.52 -14.36 -4.27
C ALA A 237 -15.05 -14.10 -2.82
N ILE A 238 -15.83 -14.52 -1.83
CA ILE A 238 -15.49 -14.42 -0.41
C ILE A 238 -14.20 -15.19 -0.12
N ASN A 239 -14.13 -16.46 -0.51
CA ASN A 239 -12.97 -17.31 -0.26
C ASN A 239 -11.70 -16.79 -0.95
N ARG A 240 -11.83 -16.26 -2.18
CA ARG A 240 -10.70 -15.67 -2.91
C ARG A 240 -10.10 -14.49 -2.14
N GLU A 241 -10.93 -13.58 -1.64
CA GLU A 241 -10.45 -12.39 -0.94
C GLU A 241 -9.88 -12.73 0.45
N VAL A 242 -10.51 -13.66 1.18
CA VAL A 242 -9.95 -14.17 2.45
C VAL A 242 -8.59 -14.84 2.21
N HIS A 243 -8.50 -15.71 1.19
CA HIS A 243 -7.24 -16.37 0.83
C HIS A 243 -6.16 -15.36 0.44
N TYR A 244 -6.47 -14.39 -0.42
CA TYR A 244 -5.53 -13.34 -0.83
C TYR A 244 -4.94 -12.59 0.37
N ASN A 245 -5.79 -12.24 1.34
CA ASN A 245 -5.37 -11.52 2.53
C ASN A 245 -4.53 -12.38 3.49
N GLN A 246 -4.77 -13.69 3.57
CA GLN A 246 -4.02 -14.61 4.43
C GLN A 246 -2.71 -15.09 3.79
N PHE A 247 -2.70 -15.29 2.47
CA PHE A 247 -1.57 -15.84 1.74
C PHE A 247 -0.43 -14.83 1.55
N HIS A 248 -0.74 -13.53 1.52
CA HIS A 248 0.22 -12.44 1.36
C HIS A 248 1.19 -12.63 0.17
N PRO A 249 0.69 -12.72 -1.07
CA PRO A 249 1.52 -13.06 -2.24
C PRO A 249 2.71 -12.12 -2.45
N PHE A 250 2.53 -10.82 -2.21
CA PHE A 250 3.64 -9.85 -2.35
C PHE A 250 4.75 -10.05 -1.32
N ARG A 251 4.43 -10.62 -0.15
CA ARG A 251 5.44 -10.99 0.86
C ARG A 251 6.35 -12.10 0.35
N TRP A 252 5.75 -13.16 -0.17
CA TRP A 252 6.48 -14.25 -0.80
C TRP A 252 7.30 -13.77 -2.00
N ALA A 253 6.75 -12.89 -2.83
CA ALA A 253 7.45 -12.34 -3.99
C ALA A 253 8.74 -11.60 -3.58
N TRP A 254 8.69 -10.68 -2.60
CA TRP A 254 9.89 -9.97 -2.19
C TRP A 254 10.91 -10.88 -1.50
N MET A 255 10.47 -11.88 -0.73
CA MET A 255 11.37 -12.88 -0.14
C MET A 255 12.11 -13.67 -1.24
N LEU A 256 11.40 -14.09 -2.29
CA LEU A 256 11.99 -14.79 -3.42
C LEU A 256 12.96 -13.90 -4.20
N TYR A 257 12.61 -12.64 -4.47
CA TYR A 257 13.54 -11.70 -5.10
C TYR A 257 14.79 -11.43 -4.26
N LEU A 258 14.65 -11.34 -2.94
CA LEU A 258 15.78 -11.15 -2.02
C LEU A 258 16.73 -12.35 -2.05
N ILE A 259 16.19 -13.57 -1.97
CA ILE A 259 16.98 -14.80 -2.10
C ILE A 259 17.64 -14.86 -3.48
N SER A 260 16.89 -14.55 -4.54
CA SER A 260 17.39 -14.51 -5.91
C SER A 260 18.58 -13.55 -6.06
N PHE A 261 18.50 -12.34 -5.49
CA PHE A 261 19.58 -11.36 -5.52
C PHE A 261 20.90 -11.94 -5.00
N PHE A 262 20.90 -12.52 -3.81
CA PHE A 262 22.11 -13.10 -3.22
C PHE A 262 22.63 -14.30 -4.00
N VAL A 263 21.75 -15.15 -4.54
CA VAL A 263 22.13 -16.30 -5.36
C VAL A 263 22.68 -15.87 -6.73
N LEU A 264 22.25 -14.73 -7.27
CA LEU A 264 22.73 -14.18 -8.55
C LEU A 264 24.11 -13.51 -8.46
N LEU A 265 24.58 -13.12 -7.26
CA LEU A 265 25.91 -12.50 -7.07
C LEU A 265 27.06 -13.39 -7.58
N PRO A 266 27.17 -14.68 -7.21
CA PRO A 266 28.18 -15.57 -7.78
C PRO A 266 27.80 -16.04 -9.20
N LYS A 267 28.76 -16.04 -10.13
CA LYS A 267 28.54 -16.51 -11.53
C LYS A 267 27.94 -17.93 -11.62
N ARG A 268 28.30 -18.82 -10.68
CA ARG A 268 27.81 -20.21 -10.61
C ARG A 268 26.33 -20.30 -10.20
N GLY A 269 25.81 -19.32 -9.48
CA GLY A 269 24.44 -19.29 -8.99
C GLY A 269 23.41 -18.84 -10.04
N TYR A 270 23.85 -18.37 -11.22
CA TYR A 270 22.97 -17.77 -12.24
C TYR A 270 21.69 -18.56 -12.54
N ARG A 271 21.79 -19.87 -12.85
CA ARG A 271 20.62 -20.69 -13.23
C ARG A 271 19.62 -20.81 -12.08
N ILE A 272 20.11 -21.03 -10.87
CA ILE A 272 19.29 -21.17 -9.66
C ILE A 272 18.68 -19.81 -9.30
N GLY A 273 19.49 -18.76 -9.31
CA GLY A 273 19.06 -17.39 -9.02
C GLY A 273 17.99 -16.91 -10.00
N LEU A 274 18.11 -17.22 -11.29
CA LEU A 274 17.10 -16.92 -12.30
C LEU A 274 15.82 -17.74 -12.12
N ALA A 275 15.92 -19.02 -11.74
CA ALA A 275 14.74 -19.83 -11.42
C ALA A 275 13.96 -19.26 -10.22
N ILE A 276 14.67 -18.86 -9.16
CA ILE A 276 14.07 -18.21 -7.99
C ILE A 276 13.49 -16.84 -8.36
N PHE A 277 14.19 -16.06 -9.21
CA PHE A 277 13.68 -14.78 -9.72
C PHE A 277 12.35 -14.98 -10.47
N THR A 278 12.29 -16.00 -11.31
CA THR A 278 11.09 -16.35 -12.10
C THR A 278 9.96 -16.80 -11.19
N ALA A 279 10.25 -17.56 -10.13
CA ALA A 279 9.25 -17.89 -9.11
C ALA A 279 8.74 -16.64 -8.37
N GLY A 280 9.63 -15.69 -8.06
CA GLY A 280 9.25 -14.38 -7.51
C GLY A 280 8.35 -13.58 -8.45
N LEU A 281 8.67 -13.57 -9.76
CA LEU A 281 7.85 -12.96 -10.80
C LEU A 281 6.48 -13.62 -10.91
N ALA A 282 6.41 -14.94 -10.90
CA ALA A 282 5.15 -15.67 -10.92
C ALA A 282 4.29 -15.35 -9.68
N MET A 283 4.91 -15.25 -8.50
CA MET A 283 4.23 -14.90 -7.26
C MET A 283 3.72 -13.44 -7.26
N ASN A 284 4.53 -12.50 -7.75
CA ASN A 284 4.14 -11.10 -7.89
C ASN A 284 2.96 -10.95 -8.88
N LEU A 285 3.05 -11.62 -10.04
CA LEU A 285 1.99 -11.66 -11.03
C LEU A 285 0.71 -12.30 -10.48
N TYR A 286 0.82 -13.41 -9.76
CA TYR A 286 -0.31 -14.06 -9.08
C TYR A 286 -1.01 -13.10 -8.12
N GLY A 287 -0.25 -12.42 -7.25
CA GLY A 287 -0.81 -11.42 -6.33
C GLY A 287 -1.51 -10.27 -7.05
N PHE A 288 -0.92 -9.78 -8.15
CA PHE A 288 -1.50 -8.72 -8.96
C PHE A 288 -2.81 -9.17 -9.63
N VAL A 289 -2.83 -10.34 -10.27
CA VAL A 289 -4.01 -10.89 -10.97
C VAL A 289 -5.16 -11.16 -10.00
N ILE A 290 -4.90 -11.79 -8.86
CA ILE A 290 -5.94 -12.05 -7.86
C ILE A 290 -6.50 -10.73 -7.32
N ARG A 291 -5.64 -9.71 -7.11
CA ARG A 291 -6.10 -8.38 -6.70
C ARG A 291 -6.98 -7.72 -7.76
N THR A 292 -6.61 -7.77 -9.04
CA THR A 292 -7.43 -7.28 -10.16
C THR A 292 -8.80 -7.95 -10.15
N TRP A 293 -8.85 -9.25 -9.89
CA TRP A 293 -10.11 -10.00 -9.84
C TRP A 293 -10.98 -9.63 -8.64
N ILE A 294 -10.37 -9.33 -7.48
CA ILE A 294 -11.09 -8.85 -6.28
C ILE A 294 -11.60 -7.42 -6.49
N ALA A 295 -10.79 -6.56 -7.10
CA ALA A 295 -11.12 -5.16 -7.32
C ALA A 295 -12.12 -4.94 -8.48
N GLY A 296 -12.18 -5.88 -9.43
CA GLY A 296 -13.00 -5.76 -10.65
C GLY A 296 -12.47 -4.74 -11.66
N ARG A 297 -11.21 -4.31 -11.50
CA ARG A 297 -10.55 -3.25 -12.29
C ARG A 297 -9.04 -3.38 -12.17
N ALA A 298 -8.30 -2.75 -13.09
CA ALA A 298 -6.84 -2.68 -13.00
C ALA A 298 -6.41 -2.02 -11.67
N PRO A 299 -5.62 -2.69 -10.81
CA PRO A 299 -5.25 -2.18 -9.49
C PRO A 299 -4.02 -1.27 -9.64
N VAL A 300 -4.23 -0.08 -10.18
CA VAL A 300 -3.22 1.01 -10.33
C VAL A 300 -3.79 2.37 -9.93
N THR A 301 -4.69 2.40 -8.95
CA THR A 301 -5.49 3.59 -8.62
C THR A 301 -5.09 4.31 -7.35
N ASN A 302 -4.18 3.74 -6.58
CA ASN A 302 -3.58 4.36 -5.42
C ASN A 302 -2.07 4.05 -5.39
N MET A 303 -1.36 4.66 -4.44
CA MET A 303 0.10 4.52 -4.36
C MET A 303 0.54 3.07 -4.11
N TYR A 304 -0.14 2.35 -3.22
CA TYR A 304 0.14 0.93 -2.95
C TYR A 304 0.07 0.10 -4.25
N GLU A 305 -1.00 0.30 -5.00
CA GLU A 305 -1.30 -0.36 -6.27
C GLU A 305 -0.27 -0.03 -7.37
N SER A 306 0.13 1.24 -7.49
CA SER A 306 1.20 1.63 -8.41
C SER A 306 2.56 1.03 -8.02
N VAL A 307 2.90 0.96 -6.73
CA VAL A 307 4.18 0.39 -6.25
C VAL A 307 4.29 -1.10 -6.61
N ILE A 308 3.25 -1.89 -6.34
CA ILE A 308 3.24 -3.33 -6.69
C ILE A 308 3.30 -3.54 -8.21
N TRP A 309 2.65 -2.67 -8.98
CA TRP A 309 2.68 -2.70 -10.45
C TRP A 309 4.07 -2.38 -11.00
N VAL A 310 4.71 -1.31 -10.50
CA VAL A 310 6.05 -0.92 -10.93
C VAL A 310 7.08 -2.01 -10.57
N ALA A 311 6.98 -2.62 -9.38
CA ALA A 311 7.83 -3.75 -9.02
C ALA A 311 7.64 -4.96 -9.96
N LEU A 312 6.38 -5.26 -10.33
CA LEU A 312 6.08 -6.29 -11.32
C LEU A 312 6.67 -5.92 -12.70
N GLY A 313 6.52 -4.68 -13.14
CA GLY A 313 7.06 -4.19 -14.41
C GLY A 313 8.59 -4.26 -14.47
N ILE A 314 9.29 -3.86 -13.40
CA ILE A 314 10.76 -3.94 -13.31
C ILE A 314 11.19 -5.40 -13.48
N ALA A 315 10.55 -6.31 -12.75
CA ALA A 315 10.88 -7.73 -12.81
C ALA A 315 10.52 -8.36 -14.17
N ALA A 316 9.39 -7.97 -14.77
CA ALA A 316 8.96 -8.44 -16.07
C ALA A 316 9.90 -7.96 -17.20
N PHE A 317 10.26 -6.67 -17.23
CA PHE A 317 11.24 -6.16 -18.19
C PHE A 317 12.58 -6.86 -18.02
N ALA A 318 13.04 -7.03 -16.78
CA ALA A 318 14.28 -7.75 -16.53
C ALA A 318 14.22 -9.19 -17.03
N PHE A 319 13.14 -9.91 -16.77
CA PHE A 319 12.97 -11.28 -17.25
C PHE A 319 12.96 -11.36 -18.79
N VAL A 320 12.16 -10.51 -19.44
CA VAL A 320 12.08 -10.45 -20.91
C VAL A 320 13.45 -10.11 -21.52
N PHE A 321 14.14 -9.11 -20.98
CA PHE A 321 15.46 -8.73 -21.47
C PHE A 321 16.54 -9.76 -21.15
N GLU A 322 16.42 -10.48 -20.04
CA GLU A 322 17.29 -11.62 -19.72
C GLU A 322 17.14 -12.73 -20.78
N LEU A 323 15.92 -13.00 -21.26
CA LEU A 323 15.67 -13.97 -22.33
C LEU A 323 16.19 -13.51 -23.69
N ILE A 324 16.03 -12.23 -24.03
CA ILE A 324 16.43 -11.66 -25.32
C ILE A 324 17.95 -11.50 -25.40
N TYR A 325 18.55 -10.81 -24.43
CA TYR A 325 19.95 -10.40 -24.49
C TYR A 325 20.91 -11.37 -23.80
N LYS A 326 20.41 -12.31 -22.98
CA LYS A 326 21.19 -13.36 -22.30
C LYS A 326 22.39 -12.82 -21.49
N ALA A 327 22.24 -11.63 -20.93
CA ALA A 327 23.34 -10.83 -20.36
C ALA A 327 23.72 -11.17 -18.91
N ARG A 328 22.89 -11.96 -18.21
CA ARG A 328 23.06 -12.40 -16.81
C ARG A 328 23.15 -11.26 -15.78
N VAL A 329 22.55 -10.12 -16.10
CA VAL A 329 22.63 -8.91 -15.26
C VAL A 329 21.28 -8.24 -15.03
N TYR A 330 20.28 -8.49 -15.88
CA TYR A 330 18.98 -7.83 -15.77
C TYR A 330 18.26 -8.27 -14.51
N ALA A 331 18.17 -9.58 -14.25
CA ALA A 331 17.56 -10.10 -13.03
C ALA A 331 18.29 -9.59 -11.77
N LEU A 332 19.63 -9.51 -11.80
CA LEU A 332 20.44 -8.99 -10.69
C LEU A 332 20.16 -7.50 -10.45
N SER A 333 20.00 -6.70 -11.50
CA SER A 333 19.68 -5.27 -11.39
C SER A 333 18.24 -5.00 -10.92
N ALA A 334 17.29 -5.84 -11.31
CA ALA A 334 15.88 -5.67 -10.94
C ALA A 334 15.57 -6.09 -9.50
N ALA A 335 16.18 -7.19 -9.04
CA ALA A 335 15.85 -7.79 -7.74
C ALA A 335 15.86 -6.80 -6.56
N PRO A 336 16.89 -5.96 -6.33
CA PRO A 336 16.89 -5.05 -5.18
C PRO A 336 15.79 -3.99 -5.26
N LEU A 337 15.43 -3.53 -6.47
CA LEU A 337 14.39 -2.51 -6.64
C LEU A 337 12.98 -3.12 -6.50
N ALA A 338 12.78 -4.33 -7.00
CA ALA A 338 11.54 -5.07 -6.78
C ALA A 338 11.34 -5.40 -5.29
N VAL A 339 12.42 -5.79 -4.59
CA VAL A 339 12.41 -5.99 -3.13
C VAL A 339 12.05 -4.70 -2.42
N LEU A 340 12.72 -3.58 -2.75
CA LEU A 340 12.44 -2.29 -2.12
C LEU A 340 10.97 -1.88 -2.27
N GLY A 341 10.43 -1.92 -3.48
CA GLY A 341 9.03 -1.56 -3.73
C GLY A 341 8.05 -2.45 -2.96
N LEU A 342 8.23 -3.78 -3.02
CA LEU A 342 7.31 -4.72 -2.38
C LEU A 342 7.44 -4.75 -0.85
N ILE A 343 8.64 -4.55 -0.29
CA ILE A 343 8.82 -4.39 1.16
C ILE A 343 8.12 -3.14 1.64
N LEU A 344 8.25 -2.01 0.93
CA LEU A 344 7.53 -0.78 1.30
C LEU A 344 6.02 -1.01 1.30
N ALA A 345 5.48 -1.69 0.29
CA ALA A 345 4.07 -2.03 0.19
C ALA A 345 3.58 -2.96 1.33
N ASP A 346 4.40 -3.93 1.74
CA ASP A 346 4.05 -4.92 2.78
C ASP A 346 4.25 -4.38 4.21
N MET A 347 5.31 -3.61 4.46
CA MET A 347 5.75 -3.20 5.80
C MET A 347 5.29 -1.80 6.22
N LEU A 348 4.92 -0.93 5.28
CA LEU A 348 4.46 0.44 5.56
C LEU A 348 3.01 0.71 5.12
N PRO A 349 2.02 -0.09 5.58
CA PRO A 349 0.65 0.06 5.11
C PRO A 349 -0.07 1.32 5.65
N SER A 350 0.46 1.96 6.69
CA SER A 350 -0.01 3.27 7.14
C SER A 350 0.40 4.41 6.19
N VAL A 351 1.44 4.19 5.39
CA VAL A 351 1.89 5.10 4.32
C VAL A 351 1.26 4.70 2.99
N LEU A 352 1.27 3.41 2.67
CA LEU A 352 0.74 2.84 1.44
C LEU A 352 -0.53 2.04 1.73
N ASN A 353 -1.69 2.71 1.64
CA ASN A 353 -2.96 2.09 1.97
C ASN A 353 -3.32 0.92 1.02
N PRO A 354 -3.37 -0.34 1.50
CA PRO A 354 -3.67 -1.50 0.66
C PRO A 354 -5.16 -1.70 0.41
N SER A 355 -6.04 -0.94 1.07
CA SER A 355 -7.49 -1.09 0.99
C SER A 355 -8.02 -0.81 -0.41
N ILE A 356 -9.00 -1.61 -0.83
CA ILE A 356 -9.69 -1.40 -2.11
C ILE A 356 -10.98 -0.64 -1.81
N GLY A 357 -10.95 0.66 -2.13
CA GLY A 357 -12.05 1.60 -1.91
C GLY A 357 -12.76 2.03 -3.20
N PRO A 358 -13.86 2.80 -3.05
CA PRO A 358 -14.55 3.43 -4.17
C PRO A 358 -13.64 4.44 -4.85
N LEU A 359 -13.81 4.58 -6.16
CA LEU A 359 -12.98 5.45 -6.97
C LEU A 359 -13.57 6.87 -7.10
N PRO A 360 -12.71 7.91 -7.10
CA PRO A 360 -13.05 9.21 -7.64
C PRO A 360 -13.65 9.07 -9.04
N PRO A 361 -14.64 9.90 -9.44
CA PRO A 361 -15.35 9.75 -10.72
C PRO A 361 -14.43 9.59 -11.94
N VAL A 362 -13.36 10.39 -12.01
CA VAL A 362 -12.39 10.35 -13.11
C VAL A 362 -11.63 9.03 -13.24
N LEU A 363 -11.44 8.30 -12.13
CA LEU A 363 -10.75 7.01 -12.13
C LEU A 363 -11.71 5.84 -12.41
N ARG A 364 -13.03 6.07 -12.53
CA ARG A 364 -14.00 5.00 -12.78
C ARG A 364 -13.95 4.46 -14.21
N ASP A 365 -13.37 5.22 -15.14
CA ASP A 365 -13.17 4.76 -16.51
C ASP A 365 -11.96 3.82 -16.61
N ASN A 366 -12.24 2.54 -16.85
CA ASN A 366 -11.21 1.50 -16.96
C ASN A 366 -10.35 1.66 -18.24
N PHE A 367 -10.86 2.30 -19.28
CA PHE A 367 -10.10 2.53 -20.52
C PHE A 367 -8.84 3.35 -20.24
N TRP A 368 -8.98 4.47 -19.54
CA TRP A 368 -7.87 5.37 -19.24
C TRP A 368 -6.92 4.80 -18.17
N LEU A 369 -7.46 4.07 -17.19
CA LEU A 369 -6.61 3.34 -16.23
C LEU A 369 -5.69 2.34 -16.93
N VAL A 370 -6.21 1.59 -17.90
CA VAL A 370 -5.43 0.57 -18.61
C VAL A 370 -4.50 1.19 -19.65
N THR A 371 -4.95 2.20 -20.41
CA THR A 371 -4.18 2.75 -21.53
C THR A 371 -3.14 3.78 -21.09
N HIS A 372 -3.51 4.78 -20.30
CA HIS A 372 -2.59 5.84 -19.87
C HIS A 372 -1.77 5.40 -18.65
N VAL A 373 -2.44 5.05 -17.55
CA VAL A 373 -1.76 4.85 -16.26
C VAL A 373 -0.81 3.66 -16.31
N LEU A 374 -1.20 2.52 -16.90
CA LEU A 374 -0.28 1.39 -17.04
C LEU A 374 0.88 1.72 -17.98
N SER A 375 0.65 2.41 -19.10
CA SER A 375 1.72 2.75 -20.05
C SER A 375 2.77 3.66 -19.44
N ILE A 376 2.35 4.74 -18.77
CA ILE A 376 3.30 5.69 -18.16
C ILE A 376 4.08 5.05 -17.01
N THR A 377 3.42 4.23 -16.19
CA THR A 377 4.07 3.53 -15.06
C THR A 377 4.93 2.33 -15.49
N LEU A 378 4.67 1.74 -16.67
CA LEU A 378 5.61 0.83 -17.32
C LEU A 378 6.89 1.57 -17.75
N GLY A 379 6.77 2.83 -18.18
CA GLY A 379 7.94 3.71 -18.35
C GLY A 379 8.76 3.82 -17.07
N TYR A 380 8.11 4.05 -15.92
CA TYR A 380 8.79 4.09 -14.61
C TYR A 380 9.49 2.77 -14.28
N SER A 381 8.89 1.65 -14.67
CA SER A 381 9.47 0.33 -14.49
C SER A 381 10.74 0.10 -15.32
N ALA A 382 10.71 0.52 -16.59
CA ALA A 382 11.90 0.47 -17.45
C ALA A 382 13.02 1.37 -16.91
N PHE A 383 12.68 2.57 -16.44
CA PHE A 383 13.66 3.48 -15.82
C PHE A 383 14.19 2.98 -14.47
N GLY A 384 13.37 2.30 -13.67
CA GLY A 384 13.83 1.60 -12.46
C GLY A 384 14.86 0.54 -12.82
N LEU A 385 14.57 -0.30 -13.82
CA LEU A 385 15.54 -1.29 -14.32
C LEU A 385 16.84 -0.63 -14.80
N ALA A 386 16.74 0.49 -15.55
CA ALA A 386 17.90 1.27 -15.98
C ALA A 386 18.71 1.81 -14.80
N MET A 387 18.05 2.28 -13.72
CA MET A 387 18.72 2.71 -12.49
C MET A 387 19.48 1.54 -11.85
N GLY A 388 18.89 0.35 -11.77
CA GLY A 388 19.57 -0.85 -11.26
C GLY A 388 20.82 -1.22 -12.06
N LEU A 389 20.74 -1.15 -13.40
CA LEU A 389 21.91 -1.35 -14.28
C LEU A 389 22.97 -0.26 -14.05
N ALA A 390 22.54 1.00 -13.94
CA ALA A 390 23.43 2.12 -13.66
C ALA A 390 24.15 1.95 -12.32
N HIS A 391 23.47 1.51 -11.26
CA HIS A 391 24.08 1.23 -9.96
C HIS A 391 25.15 0.13 -10.04
N ILE A 392 24.89 -0.95 -10.80
CA ILE A 392 25.91 -2.00 -11.03
C ILE A 392 27.13 -1.42 -11.76
N ILE A 393 26.91 -0.60 -12.80
CA ILE A 393 27.99 0.04 -13.54
C ILE A 393 28.81 0.96 -12.62
N LEU A 394 28.15 1.88 -11.90
CA LEU A 394 28.79 2.83 -10.99
C LEU A 394 29.53 2.13 -9.85
N GLY A 395 28.96 1.04 -9.31
CA GLY A 395 29.60 0.21 -8.30
C GLY A 395 30.90 -0.45 -8.80
N LYS A 396 30.95 -0.88 -10.06
CA LYS A 396 32.19 -1.39 -10.67
C LYS A 396 33.27 -0.30 -10.74
N TYR A 397 32.90 0.92 -11.14
CA TYR A 397 33.83 2.05 -11.15
C TYR A 397 34.32 2.42 -9.74
N LEU A 398 33.45 2.33 -8.73
CA LEU A 398 33.83 2.61 -7.36
C LEU A 398 34.84 1.60 -6.81
N LEU A 399 34.60 0.30 -7.05
CA LEU A 399 35.40 -0.79 -6.51
C LEU A 399 36.70 -1.03 -7.29
N LYS A 400 36.66 -0.97 -8.62
CA LYS A 400 37.81 -1.26 -9.49
C LYS A 400 37.83 -0.32 -10.71
N PRO A 401 38.14 0.97 -10.51
CA PRO A 401 38.00 1.99 -11.57
C PRO A 401 38.84 1.70 -12.82
N ASN A 402 40.03 1.11 -12.66
CA ASN A 402 40.95 0.81 -13.78
C ASN A 402 40.63 -0.51 -14.50
N SER A 403 39.66 -1.30 -14.02
CA SER A 403 39.31 -2.59 -14.62
C SER A 403 37.92 -2.58 -15.25
N VAL A 404 37.28 -1.42 -15.35
CA VAL A 404 36.00 -1.32 -16.03
C VAL A 404 36.26 -1.22 -17.53
N ASP A 405 35.79 -2.23 -18.25
CA ASP A 405 35.78 -2.21 -19.70
C ASP A 405 34.68 -1.26 -20.18
N GLU A 406 35.08 -0.09 -20.70
CA GLU A 406 34.18 0.92 -21.28
C GLU A 406 33.40 0.35 -22.49
N HIS A 407 33.89 -0.69 -23.16
CA HIS A 407 33.19 -1.37 -24.26
C HIS A 407 32.31 -2.53 -23.77
N SER A 408 32.19 -2.73 -22.46
CA SER A 408 31.39 -3.80 -21.90
C SER A 408 29.94 -3.70 -22.37
N TYR A 409 29.40 -4.84 -22.77
CA TYR A 409 28.04 -4.95 -23.29
C TYR A 409 26.97 -4.37 -22.35
N ILE A 410 27.22 -4.32 -21.03
CA ILE A 410 26.30 -3.73 -20.04
C ILE A 410 25.93 -2.26 -20.33
N HIS A 411 26.85 -1.49 -20.91
CA HIS A 411 26.57 -0.10 -21.27
C HIS A 411 25.56 0.00 -22.42
N HIS A 412 25.63 -0.93 -23.36
CA HIS A 412 24.63 -1.07 -24.43
C HIS A 412 23.26 -1.45 -23.84
N LEU A 413 23.22 -2.38 -22.89
CA LEU A 413 21.98 -2.79 -22.21
C LEU A 413 21.30 -1.62 -21.48
N LEU A 414 22.07 -0.81 -20.76
CA LEU A 414 21.57 0.40 -20.12
C LEU A 414 20.95 1.34 -21.16
N TYR A 415 21.66 1.62 -22.25
CA TYR A 415 21.17 2.48 -23.32
C TYR A 415 19.85 1.98 -23.93
N ARG A 416 19.77 0.68 -24.26
CA ARG A 416 18.53 0.05 -24.77
C ARG A 416 17.37 0.14 -23.79
N THR A 417 17.64 -0.05 -22.50
CA THR A 417 16.63 0.04 -21.44
C THR A 417 16.07 1.46 -21.33
N LEU A 418 16.95 2.47 -21.40
CA LEU A 418 16.55 3.89 -21.38
C LEU A 418 15.66 4.25 -22.57
N GLN A 419 15.98 3.77 -23.78
CA GLN A 419 15.18 4.01 -24.98
C GLN A 419 13.73 3.53 -24.82
N ILE A 420 13.54 2.34 -24.23
CA ILE A 420 12.22 1.77 -23.98
C ILE A 420 11.46 2.59 -22.93
N GLY A 421 12.15 3.02 -21.87
CA GLY A 421 11.56 3.92 -20.87
C GLY A 421 11.09 5.24 -21.47
N VAL A 422 11.91 5.88 -22.32
CA VAL A 422 11.56 7.14 -23.00
C VAL A 422 10.36 6.97 -23.91
N LEU A 423 10.30 5.89 -24.69
CA LEU A 423 9.17 5.60 -25.55
C LEU A 423 7.86 5.51 -24.77
N LEU A 424 7.86 4.73 -23.67
CA LEU A 424 6.68 4.53 -22.84
C LEU A 424 6.28 5.78 -22.07
N LEU A 425 7.24 6.54 -21.56
CA LEU A 425 6.97 7.80 -20.85
C LEU A 425 6.44 8.88 -21.80
N ALA A 426 7.00 9.00 -23.00
CA ALA A 426 6.50 9.93 -24.02
C ALA A 426 5.07 9.58 -24.44
N ALA A 427 4.82 8.32 -24.81
CA ALA A 427 3.48 7.85 -25.16
C ALA A 427 2.50 8.03 -23.99
N GLY A 428 2.91 7.67 -22.78
CA GLY A 428 2.11 7.86 -21.56
C GLY A 428 1.78 9.33 -21.29
N THR A 429 2.73 10.24 -21.47
CA THR A 429 2.53 11.69 -21.28
C THR A 429 1.50 12.24 -22.27
N ILE A 430 1.61 11.85 -23.55
CA ILE A 430 0.64 12.24 -24.59
C ILE A 430 -0.76 11.68 -24.27
N LEU A 431 -0.85 10.39 -23.95
CA LEU A 431 -2.12 9.76 -23.55
C LEU A 431 -2.73 10.42 -22.31
N GLY A 432 -1.89 10.93 -21.40
CA GLY A 432 -2.33 11.68 -20.23
C GLY A 432 -3.01 12.99 -20.60
N GLY A 433 -2.43 13.73 -21.55
CA GLY A 433 -3.08 14.95 -22.07
C GLY A 433 -4.41 14.66 -22.76
N VAL A 434 -4.51 13.56 -23.52
CA VAL A 434 -5.79 13.15 -24.13
C VAL A 434 -6.83 12.81 -23.05
N TRP A 435 -6.43 12.08 -22.00
CA TRP A 435 -7.31 11.77 -20.88
C TRP A 435 -7.76 13.02 -20.11
N ALA A 436 -6.85 13.98 -19.91
CA ALA A 436 -7.16 15.26 -19.30
C ALA A 436 -8.19 16.04 -20.13
N ASN A 437 -8.08 16.02 -21.46
CA ASN A 437 -9.04 16.65 -22.35
C ASN A 437 -10.42 16.00 -22.25
N TYR A 438 -10.47 14.66 -22.22
CA TYR A 438 -11.71 13.93 -22.02
C TYR A 438 -12.37 14.23 -20.67
N SER A 439 -11.58 14.38 -19.61
CA SER A 439 -12.07 14.50 -18.24
C SER A 439 -12.43 15.93 -17.83
N TRP A 440 -11.68 16.91 -18.33
CA TRP A 440 -11.78 18.32 -17.90
C TRP A 440 -11.83 19.32 -19.06
N GLY A 441 -11.92 18.86 -20.31
CA GLY A 441 -12.04 19.73 -21.48
C GLY A 441 -10.76 20.48 -21.87
N ARG A 442 -9.60 20.11 -21.31
CA ARG A 442 -8.29 20.68 -21.68
C ARG A 442 -7.21 19.62 -21.82
N PHE A 443 -6.39 19.72 -22.87
CA PHE A 443 -5.27 18.79 -23.11
C PHE A 443 -4.10 18.98 -22.14
N TRP A 444 -3.83 20.21 -21.72
CA TRP A 444 -2.73 20.57 -20.82
C TRP A 444 -3.09 21.84 -20.06
N GLY A 445 -2.55 22.00 -18.86
CA GLY A 445 -2.86 23.10 -17.95
C GLY A 445 -1.76 23.38 -16.92
N TRP A 446 -0.54 22.86 -17.14
CA TRP A 446 0.65 23.18 -16.34
C TRP A 446 0.50 22.92 -14.84
N ASP A 447 -0.39 22.00 -14.46
CA ASP A 447 -0.45 21.60 -13.07
C ASP A 447 0.81 20.79 -12.69
N PRO A 448 1.09 20.64 -11.38
CA PRO A 448 2.32 19.98 -10.95
C PRO A 448 2.53 18.58 -11.54
N LYS A 449 1.49 17.78 -11.80
CA LYS A 449 1.68 16.43 -12.37
C LYS A 449 2.05 16.48 -13.83
N GLU A 450 1.35 17.29 -14.61
CA GLU A 450 1.65 17.51 -16.02
C GLU A 450 3.07 18.06 -16.18
N THR A 451 3.42 19.10 -15.42
CA THR A 451 4.74 19.74 -15.47
C THR A 451 5.87 18.77 -15.13
N TRP A 452 5.73 17.98 -14.05
CA TRP A 452 6.76 17.03 -13.68
C TRP A 452 6.84 15.81 -14.60
N ALA A 453 5.74 15.40 -15.23
CA ALA A 453 5.79 14.38 -16.29
C ALA A 453 6.65 14.87 -17.48
N LEU A 454 6.49 16.13 -17.89
CA LEU A 454 7.32 16.74 -18.93
C LEU A 454 8.79 16.86 -18.49
N ILE A 455 9.06 17.35 -17.27
CA ILE A 455 10.44 17.45 -16.74
C ILE A 455 11.10 16.07 -16.73
N ALA A 456 10.42 15.04 -16.23
CA ALA A 456 10.95 13.69 -16.20
C ALA A 456 11.29 13.16 -17.60
N LEU A 457 10.42 13.43 -18.59
CA LEU A 457 10.69 13.06 -19.98
C LEU A 457 11.93 13.79 -20.52
N LEU A 458 12.04 15.09 -20.28
CA LEU A 458 13.17 15.90 -20.73
C LEU A 458 14.49 15.48 -20.08
N LEU A 459 14.49 15.09 -18.79
CA LEU A 459 15.68 14.57 -18.12
C LEU A 459 16.25 13.34 -18.83
N TYR A 460 15.38 12.39 -19.22
CA TYR A 460 15.83 11.19 -19.93
C TYR A 460 16.17 11.42 -21.40
N ILE A 461 15.46 12.32 -22.09
CA ILE A 461 15.85 12.74 -23.44
C ILE A 461 17.22 13.41 -23.39
N PHE A 462 17.47 14.29 -22.43
CA PHE A 462 18.76 14.94 -22.21
C PHE A 462 19.86 13.90 -21.93
N ALA A 463 19.59 12.90 -21.07
CA ALA A 463 20.50 11.80 -20.74
C ALA A 463 20.94 10.99 -21.99
N ILE A 464 20.00 10.65 -22.87
CA ILE A 464 20.27 9.92 -24.12
C ILE A 464 20.93 10.83 -25.16
N HIS A 465 20.44 12.06 -25.31
CA HIS A 465 20.96 13.01 -26.28
C HIS A 465 22.42 13.35 -26.00
N GLY A 466 22.80 13.59 -24.74
CA GLY A 466 24.20 13.86 -24.39
C GLY A 466 25.14 12.69 -24.70
N LYS A 467 24.64 11.46 -24.76
CA LYS A 467 25.44 10.31 -25.21
C LYS A 467 25.64 10.32 -26.73
N ILE A 468 24.59 10.67 -27.49
CA ILE A 468 24.64 10.76 -28.96
C ILE A 468 25.49 11.95 -29.41
N ALA A 469 25.34 13.10 -28.73
CA ALA A 469 26.06 14.34 -29.02
C ALA A 469 27.52 14.34 -28.51
N GLY A 470 27.98 13.29 -27.85
CA GLY A 470 29.34 13.17 -27.35
C GLY A 470 29.66 13.99 -26.09
N TRP A 471 28.66 14.57 -25.42
CA TRP A 471 28.86 15.35 -24.17
C TRP A 471 29.36 14.48 -23.02
N TRP A 472 28.95 13.20 -22.99
CA TRP A 472 29.45 12.25 -22.01
C TRP A 472 29.62 10.83 -22.56
N GLY A 473 30.60 10.13 -21.97
CA GLY A 473 30.86 8.71 -22.22
C GLY A 473 29.89 7.77 -21.50
N ASN A 474 30.25 6.49 -21.44
CA ASN A 474 29.41 5.44 -20.85
C ASN A 474 29.24 5.58 -19.34
N PHE A 475 30.27 6.06 -18.63
CA PHE A 475 30.17 6.44 -17.22
C PHE A 475 29.15 7.56 -16.98
N GLY A 476 29.23 8.65 -17.75
CA GLY A 476 28.32 9.80 -17.59
C GLY A 476 26.86 9.44 -17.91
N MET A 477 26.63 8.55 -18.89
CA MET A 477 25.30 8.00 -19.14
C MET A 477 24.74 7.20 -17.95
N ALA A 478 25.57 6.43 -17.24
CA ALA A 478 25.17 5.72 -16.03
C ALA A 478 24.83 6.69 -14.88
N VAL A 479 25.64 7.75 -14.71
CA VAL A 479 25.34 8.85 -13.75
C VAL A 479 24.00 9.51 -14.09
N ALA A 480 23.81 9.90 -15.35
CA ALA A 480 22.59 10.56 -15.81
C ALA A 480 21.35 9.66 -15.61
N ALA A 481 21.47 8.35 -15.88
CA ALA A 481 20.38 7.39 -15.68
C ALA A 481 19.95 7.26 -14.21
N ALA A 482 20.92 7.18 -13.29
CA ALA A 482 20.66 7.10 -11.85
C ALA A 482 19.99 8.39 -11.33
N ILE A 483 20.58 9.55 -11.63
CA ILE A 483 20.05 10.85 -11.17
C ILE A 483 18.66 11.13 -11.75
N SER A 484 18.42 10.82 -13.03
CA SER A 484 17.14 11.09 -13.70
C SER A 484 15.98 10.31 -13.08
N PHE A 485 16.23 9.18 -12.42
CA PHE A 485 15.19 8.42 -11.74
C PHE A 485 14.58 9.21 -10.56
N ASN A 486 15.35 10.11 -9.94
CA ASN A 486 14.82 11.02 -8.93
C ASN A 486 13.76 11.98 -9.51
N GLY A 487 13.83 12.31 -10.81
CA GLY A 487 12.78 13.03 -11.51
C GLY A 487 11.47 12.24 -11.61
N ILE A 488 11.55 10.92 -11.81
CA ILE A 488 10.39 10.01 -11.78
C ILE A 488 9.80 9.93 -10.38
N LEU A 489 10.64 9.81 -9.35
CA LEU A 489 10.19 9.84 -7.95
C LEU A 489 9.48 11.16 -7.62
N MET A 490 9.99 12.30 -8.12
CA MET A 490 9.32 13.58 -7.93
C MET A 490 7.97 13.64 -8.67
N ALA A 491 7.92 13.23 -9.94
CA ALA A 491 6.68 13.22 -10.73
C ALA A 491 5.60 12.30 -10.16
N TRP A 492 6.01 11.11 -9.69
CA TRP A 492 5.10 10.08 -9.20
C TRP A 492 4.73 10.25 -7.72
N TYR A 493 5.72 10.44 -6.85
CA TYR A 493 5.52 10.52 -5.40
C TYR A 493 5.53 11.98 -4.91
N GLY A 494 6.51 12.77 -5.34
CA GLY A 494 6.70 14.14 -4.88
C GLY A 494 5.50 15.05 -5.16
N VAL A 495 4.90 14.96 -6.35
CA VAL A 495 3.70 15.76 -6.65
C VAL A 495 2.52 15.39 -5.74
N ASN A 496 2.34 14.10 -5.43
CA ASN A 496 1.24 13.63 -4.60
C ASN A 496 1.41 14.03 -3.13
N PHE A 497 2.62 13.94 -2.56
CA PHE A 497 2.83 14.04 -1.11
C PHE A 497 3.68 15.23 -0.66
N VAL A 498 4.51 15.81 -1.53
CA VAL A 498 5.34 16.98 -1.22
C VAL A 498 4.68 18.27 -1.70
N LEU A 499 4.12 18.27 -2.91
CA LEU A 499 3.45 19.45 -3.47
C LEU A 499 1.97 19.50 -3.13
N GLY A 500 1.29 18.35 -3.03
CA GLY A 500 -0.09 18.23 -2.53
C GLY A 500 -1.15 19.05 -3.28
N LYS A 501 -0.83 19.54 -4.48
CA LYS A 501 -1.66 20.50 -5.23
C LYS A 501 -1.99 19.99 -6.64
N GLY A 502 -3.21 20.26 -7.08
CA GLY A 502 -3.69 20.00 -8.44
C GLY A 502 -4.79 18.92 -8.52
N LEU A 503 -5.56 18.95 -9.60
CA LEU A 503 -6.67 18.02 -9.88
C LEU A 503 -6.24 16.54 -9.96
N HIS A 504 -4.93 16.32 -10.08
CA HIS A 504 -4.35 15.00 -10.23
C HIS A 504 -3.80 14.38 -8.93
N SER A 505 -3.86 15.05 -7.78
CA SER A 505 -3.33 14.45 -6.54
C SER A 505 -4.27 13.36 -6.05
N TYR A 506 -3.81 12.10 -6.12
CA TYR A 506 -4.56 10.90 -5.69
C TYR A 506 -3.75 10.05 -4.70
N GLY A 507 -2.65 10.60 -4.16
CA GLY A 507 -1.85 9.95 -3.13
C GLY A 507 -2.59 9.98 -1.80
N PHE A 508 -3.40 8.96 -1.52
CA PHE A 508 -4.03 8.79 -0.21
C PHE A 508 -3.05 8.06 0.72
N GLY A 509 -2.58 8.71 1.80
CA GLY A 509 -1.68 8.12 2.80
C GLY A 509 -0.82 9.16 3.53
N GLY A 510 -0.19 8.78 4.66
CA GLY A 510 0.61 9.66 5.53
C GLY A 510 1.94 10.16 4.95
N GLY A 511 2.06 10.18 3.62
CA GLY A 511 3.10 10.89 2.91
C GLY A 511 4.51 10.33 3.00
N GLY A 512 4.94 9.63 4.04
CA GLY A 512 6.25 8.92 4.12
C GLY A 512 7.50 9.73 3.74
N VAL A 513 7.42 11.07 3.73
CA VAL A 513 8.38 11.97 3.03
C VAL A 513 9.81 11.76 3.49
N GLN A 514 10.01 11.52 4.78
CA GLN A 514 11.33 11.26 5.36
C GLN A 514 12.00 10.01 4.76
N TRP A 515 11.24 8.94 4.53
CA TRP A 515 11.78 7.70 3.95
C TRP A 515 12.20 7.88 2.49
N VAL A 516 11.39 8.58 1.70
CA VAL A 516 11.73 8.86 0.30
C VAL A 516 12.89 9.85 0.22
N ALA A 517 12.91 10.90 1.05
CA ALA A 517 14.03 11.83 1.13
C ALA A 517 15.33 11.12 1.51
N LEU A 518 15.28 10.16 2.44
CA LEU A 518 16.43 9.34 2.81
C LEU A 518 16.93 8.50 1.63
N ILE A 519 16.04 7.81 0.91
CA ILE A 519 16.40 6.99 -0.27
C ILE A 519 17.03 7.86 -1.35
N VAL A 520 16.44 9.01 -1.67
CA VAL A 520 16.98 9.97 -2.65
C VAL A 520 18.36 10.48 -2.20
N SER A 521 18.51 10.82 -0.93
CA SER A 521 19.79 11.30 -0.38
C SER A 521 20.89 10.24 -0.46
N ILE A 522 20.56 8.97 -0.17
CA ILE A 522 21.48 7.85 -0.30
C ILE A 522 21.89 7.63 -1.75
N ASP A 523 20.95 7.68 -2.69
CA ASP A 523 21.23 7.55 -4.13
C ASP A 523 22.17 8.66 -4.62
N LEU A 524 21.85 9.92 -4.32
CA LEU A 524 22.68 11.07 -4.71
C LEU A 524 24.07 11.01 -4.07
N ALA A 525 24.17 10.61 -2.80
CA ALA A 525 25.45 10.43 -2.12
C ALA A 525 26.29 9.33 -2.77
N PHE A 526 25.67 8.18 -3.10
CA PHE A 526 26.35 7.09 -3.80
C PHE A 526 26.88 7.54 -5.16
N VAL A 527 26.05 8.21 -5.97
CA VAL A 527 26.46 8.73 -7.29
C VAL A 527 27.59 9.75 -7.13
N LEU A 528 27.51 10.67 -6.18
CA LEU A 528 28.55 11.66 -5.90
C LEU A 528 29.89 11.00 -5.54
N VAL A 529 29.87 9.98 -4.68
CA VAL A 529 31.08 9.21 -4.31
C VAL A 529 31.69 8.53 -5.54
N CYS A 530 30.89 7.93 -6.41
CA CYS A 530 31.36 7.33 -7.67
C CYS A 530 32.00 8.37 -8.60
N VAL A 531 31.40 9.56 -8.74
CA VAL A 531 31.93 10.66 -9.56
C VAL A 531 33.28 11.16 -8.99
N ILE A 532 33.36 11.43 -7.69
CA ILE A 532 34.61 11.86 -7.04
C ILE A 532 35.70 10.80 -7.22
N LYS A 533 35.36 9.51 -7.12
CA LYS A 533 36.32 8.42 -7.32
C LYS A 533 36.84 8.36 -8.75
N LYS A 534 35.98 8.48 -9.77
CA LYS A 534 36.41 8.49 -11.19
C LYS A 534 37.31 9.71 -11.46
N LEU A 535 36.96 10.89 -10.95
CA LEU A 535 37.77 12.11 -11.14
C LEU A 535 39.16 12.05 -10.49
N ARG A 536 39.28 11.35 -9.36
CA ARG A 536 40.56 11.16 -8.64
C ARG A 536 41.41 10.01 -9.18
N THR A 537 40.86 9.15 -10.03
CA THR A 537 41.61 8.02 -10.57
C THR A 537 42.49 8.52 -11.73
N PRO A 538 43.81 8.27 -11.69
CA PRO A 538 44.70 8.67 -12.78
C PRO A 538 44.26 8.03 -14.10
N LYS A 539 44.16 8.82 -15.17
CA LYS A 539 43.86 8.31 -16.51
C LYS A 539 44.95 7.33 -16.93
N THR A 540 44.56 6.18 -17.47
CA THR A 540 45.53 5.23 -18.04
C THR A 540 46.12 5.80 -19.35
N PRO A 541 47.31 5.35 -19.80
CA PRO A 541 47.92 5.81 -21.05
C PRO A 541 47.00 5.70 -22.28
N VAL A 542 46.08 4.72 -22.29
CA VAL A 542 45.10 4.47 -23.35
C VAL A 542 43.94 5.49 -23.34
N GLU A 543 43.55 6.00 -22.17
CA GLU A 543 42.56 7.11 -22.08
C GLU A 543 43.18 8.43 -22.56
N ILE A 544 44.51 8.59 -22.46
CA ILE A 544 45.20 9.80 -22.92
C ILE A 544 45.27 9.82 -24.46
N SER A 545 45.54 8.70 -25.12
CA SER A 545 45.59 8.64 -26.59
C SER A 545 44.24 8.88 -27.26
N SER A 546 43.15 8.34 -26.70
CA SER A 546 41.79 8.55 -27.25
C SER A 546 41.27 9.98 -27.02
N LEU A 547 41.71 10.66 -25.95
CA LEU A 547 41.45 12.09 -25.74
C LEU A 547 42.23 12.99 -26.70
N ILE A 548 43.39 12.53 -27.19
CA ILE A 548 44.15 13.26 -28.20
C ILE A 548 43.50 13.08 -29.58
N GLU A 549 43.03 11.88 -29.92
CA GLU A 549 42.34 11.60 -31.20
C GLU A 549 40.95 12.24 -31.31
N THR A 550 40.28 12.55 -30.19
CA THR A 550 38.96 13.22 -30.20
C THR A 550 39.04 14.74 -30.16
N ASN A 551 40.23 15.31 -29.95
CA ASN A 551 40.49 16.76 -29.94
C ASN A 551 41.28 17.25 -31.17
N VAL A 552 41.47 16.39 -32.18
CA VAL A 552 41.94 16.72 -33.54
C VAL A 552 40.78 16.47 -34.49
#